data_AF-F8SQY4-F1
#
_entry.id   AF-F8SQY4-F1
#
_cell.length_a   1.000
_cell.length_b   1.000
_cell.length_c   1.000
_cell.angle_alpha   90.00
_cell.angle_beta   90.00
_cell.angle_gamma   90.00
#
_symmetry.space_group_name_H-M   'P 1'
#
loop_
_entity.id
_entity.type
_entity.pdbx_description
1 polymer ?
#
loop_
_entity_poly.entity_id
_entity_poly.type
_entity_poly.pdbx_seq_one_letter_code
_entity_poly.pdbx_strand_id
1 'polypeptide(L)'
;VFSSTCATYGLPDSVPMDESHKQAPINPYGRTKWICEQALKDYGLYKGLRSVILRYFNAAGADFEGRIGEWHEPETHAIPLAIDAALGRREGFKVFGTDYDTRDGTCVRDYIHVLDLADAHVRAVDYLLEGGESVALNLGTGTGTTVKELLDAIEKVAKRPFNIGYAERREGDSTTLVANNDKARQVLG
;
A
#
# COMPACT_ATOMS: atom_id res chain seq x y z
N VAL A 1 7.13 3.53 -16.62
CA VAL A 1 6.86 3.06 -15.24
C VAL A 1 5.43 3.43 -14.88
N PHE A 2 4.66 2.52 -14.32
CA PHE A 2 3.26 2.74 -13.96
C PHE A 2 3.01 2.41 -12.49
N SER A 3 2.48 3.39 -11.77
CA SER A 3 2.05 3.24 -10.38
C SER A 3 0.70 2.52 -10.32
N SER A 4 0.75 1.21 -10.09
CA SER A 4 -0.40 0.34 -9.88
C SER A 4 -0.70 0.18 -8.39
N THR A 5 -1.42 -0.87 -8.02
CA THR A 5 -1.88 -1.13 -6.64
C THR A 5 -2.03 -2.62 -6.38
N CYS A 6 -1.78 -3.05 -5.15
CA CYS A 6 -2.14 -4.40 -4.70
C CYS A 6 -3.65 -4.66 -4.77
N ALA A 7 -4.51 -3.63 -4.82
CA ALA A 7 -5.95 -3.79 -4.99
C ALA A 7 -6.36 -4.46 -6.31
N THR A 8 -5.43 -4.59 -7.27
CA THR A 8 -5.64 -5.42 -8.47
C THR A 8 -5.76 -6.91 -8.15
N TYR A 9 -5.20 -7.37 -7.03
CA TYR A 9 -5.32 -8.76 -6.58
C TYR A 9 -6.72 -9.09 -6.05
N GLY A 10 -7.35 -8.15 -5.33
CA GLY A 10 -8.60 -8.40 -4.63
C GLY A 10 -8.37 -9.03 -3.26
N LEU A 11 -9.18 -10.03 -2.91
CA LEU A 11 -9.00 -10.77 -1.65
C LEU A 11 -7.75 -11.67 -1.73
N PRO A 12 -6.92 -11.72 -0.69
CA PRO A 12 -5.72 -12.55 -0.67
C PRO A 12 -6.06 -14.04 -0.51
N ASP A 13 -5.49 -14.89 -1.36
CA ASP A 13 -5.53 -16.35 -1.20
C ASP A 13 -4.45 -16.84 -0.21
N SER A 14 -3.34 -16.12 -0.13
CA SER A 14 -2.23 -16.39 0.80
C SER A 14 -1.51 -15.08 1.16
N VAL A 15 -0.72 -15.12 2.23
CA VAL A 15 0.08 -13.98 2.69
C VAL A 15 1.47 -14.50 3.09
N PRO A 16 2.58 -13.85 2.68
CA PRO A 16 2.66 -12.63 1.88
C PRO A 16 2.29 -12.85 0.40
N MET A 17 1.80 -11.78 -0.25
CA MET A 17 1.30 -11.81 -1.62
C MET A 17 2.41 -11.53 -2.64
N ASP A 18 2.71 -12.48 -3.52
CA ASP A 18 3.66 -12.32 -4.62
C ASP A 18 3.00 -11.87 -5.95
N GLU A 19 3.78 -11.73 -7.01
CA GLU A 19 3.26 -11.33 -8.33
C GLU A 19 2.53 -12.43 -9.11
N SER A 20 2.57 -13.68 -8.62
CA SER A 20 1.81 -14.80 -9.17
C SER A 20 0.35 -14.82 -8.70
N HIS A 21 0.03 -14.04 -7.66
CA HIS A 21 -1.32 -13.91 -7.15
C HIS A 21 -2.32 -13.51 -8.24
N LYS A 22 -3.49 -14.17 -8.20
CA LYS A 22 -4.57 -13.90 -9.15
C LYS A 22 -5.02 -12.44 -9.01
N GLN A 23 -5.21 -11.77 -10.15
CA GLN A 23 -5.82 -10.44 -10.19
C GLN A 23 -7.34 -10.55 -10.33
N ALA A 24 -8.05 -10.34 -9.22
CA ALA A 24 -9.51 -10.37 -9.14
C ALA A 24 -10.02 -9.15 -8.35
N PRO A 25 -9.90 -7.92 -8.89
CA PRO A 25 -10.23 -6.71 -8.15
C PRO A 25 -11.72 -6.68 -7.77
N ILE A 26 -11.99 -6.35 -6.51
CA ILE A 26 -13.35 -6.34 -5.92
C ILE A 26 -14.00 -4.94 -5.89
N ASN A 27 -13.30 -3.92 -6.37
CA ASN A 27 -13.80 -2.55 -6.41
C ASN A 27 -13.38 -1.83 -7.71
N PRO A 28 -14.05 -0.73 -8.08
CA PRO A 28 -13.73 0.01 -9.30
C PRO A 28 -12.29 0.54 -9.36
N TYR A 29 -11.70 0.94 -8.23
CA TYR A 29 -10.32 1.45 -8.17
C TYR A 29 -9.30 0.38 -8.58
N GLY A 30 -9.36 -0.80 -7.98
CA GLY A 30 -8.52 -1.94 -8.37
C GLY A 30 -8.78 -2.36 -9.82
N ARG A 31 -10.04 -2.32 -10.27
CA ARG A 31 -10.42 -2.67 -11.64
C ARG A 31 -9.80 -1.72 -12.66
N THR A 32 -9.84 -0.40 -12.43
CA THR A 32 -9.27 0.56 -13.38
C THR A 32 -7.75 0.44 -13.46
N LYS A 33 -7.07 0.21 -12.33
CA LYS A 33 -5.63 -0.08 -12.32
C LYS A 33 -5.29 -1.35 -13.09
N TRP A 34 -6.08 -2.41 -12.92
CA TRP A 34 -5.89 -3.65 -13.67
C TRP A 34 -6.09 -3.47 -15.19
N ILE A 35 -7.06 -2.66 -15.61
CA ILE A 35 -7.25 -2.31 -17.03
C ILE A 35 -5.99 -1.62 -17.59
N CYS A 36 -5.40 -0.68 -16.85
CA CYS A 36 -4.16 -0.04 -17.26
C CYS A 36 -3.00 -1.04 -17.40
N GLU A 37 -2.88 -2.01 -16.50
CA GLU A 37 -1.86 -3.07 -16.62
C GLU A 37 -2.04 -3.91 -17.88
N GLN A 38 -3.28 -4.27 -18.23
CA GLN A 38 -3.55 -5.01 -19.47
C GLN A 38 -3.23 -4.17 -20.71
N ALA A 39 -3.60 -2.88 -20.71
CA ALA A 39 -3.26 -1.98 -21.80
C ALA A 39 -1.74 -1.87 -22.00
N LEU A 40 -0.96 -1.76 -20.91
CA LEU A 40 0.50 -1.74 -20.99
C LEU A 40 1.06 -3.05 -21.56
N LYS A 41 0.50 -4.20 -21.15
CA LYS A 41 0.88 -5.51 -21.70
C LYS A 41 0.60 -5.60 -23.20
N ASP A 42 -0.57 -5.13 -23.64
CA ASP A 42 -0.94 -5.11 -25.06
C ASP A 42 -0.01 -4.19 -25.86
N TYR A 43 0.31 -2.99 -25.35
CA TYR A 43 1.28 -2.11 -25.98
C TYR A 43 2.69 -2.72 -26.04
N GLY A 44 3.08 -3.49 -25.03
CA GLY A 44 4.32 -4.28 -25.07
C GLY A 44 4.31 -5.28 -26.22
N LEU A 45 3.23 -6.06 -26.36
CA LEU A 45 3.09 -7.08 -27.40
C LEU A 45 3.06 -6.48 -28.82
N TYR A 46 2.28 -5.41 -29.03
CA TYR A 46 2.00 -4.90 -30.38
C TYR A 46 2.88 -3.73 -30.82
N LYS A 47 3.49 -3.01 -29.87
CA LYS A 47 4.28 -1.79 -30.15
C LYS A 47 5.68 -1.82 -29.54
N GLY A 48 6.05 -2.89 -28.81
CA GLY A 48 7.36 -3.00 -28.17
C GLY A 48 7.55 -2.01 -27.01
N LEU A 49 6.47 -1.48 -26.45
CA LEU A 49 6.57 -0.58 -25.29
C LEU A 49 7.00 -1.37 -24.06
N ARG A 50 8.19 -1.08 -23.52
CA ARG A 50 8.67 -1.66 -22.26
C ARG A 50 8.09 -0.91 -21.07
N SER A 51 7.60 -1.64 -20.07
CA SER A 51 6.97 -1.05 -18.89
C SER A 51 7.29 -1.81 -17.60
N VAL A 52 7.55 -1.06 -16.53
CA VAL A 52 7.55 -1.58 -15.16
C VAL A 52 6.25 -1.18 -14.49
N ILE A 53 5.53 -2.16 -13.95
CA ILE A 53 4.30 -2.00 -13.19
C ILE A 53 4.63 -2.17 -11.72
N LEU A 54 4.43 -1.13 -10.92
CA LEU A 54 4.73 -1.13 -9.49
C LEU A 54 3.42 -1.23 -8.70
N ARG A 55 3.17 -2.39 -8.08
CA ARG A 55 1.99 -2.67 -7.27
C ARG A 55 2.33 -2.46 -5.81
N TYR A 56 2.05 -1.28 -5.28
CA TYR A 56 2.26 -1.02 -3.85
C TYR A 56 0.99 -1.19 -3.01
N PHE A 57 1.23 -1.43 -1.72
CA PHE A 57 0.20 -1.58 -0.69
C PHE A 57 -0.18 -0.19 -0.15
N ASN A 58 0.24 0.19 1.05
CA ASN A 58 -0.09 1.49 1.62
C ASN A 58 1.16 2.38 1.64
N ALA A 59 1.13 3.49 0.90
CA ALA A 59 2.15 4.52 1.00
C ALA A 59 1.98 5.28 2.33
N ALA A 60 3.08 5.64 2.97
CA ALA A 60 3.08 6.36 4.24
C ALA A 60 4.30 7.26 4.40
N GLY A 61 4.22 8.21 5.33
CA GLY A 61 5.34 9.08 5.69
C GLY A 61 5.42 10.34 4.84
N ALA A 62 6.55 11.02 4.94
CA ALA A 62 6.79 12.30 4.30
C ALA A 62 8.30 12.44 4.02
N ASP A 63 8.68 13.54 3.36
CA ASP A 63 10.08 13.92 3.28
C ASP A 63 10.68 14.10 4.69
N PHE A 64 11.87 13.56 4.93
CA PHE A 64 12.49 13.57 6.27
C PHE A 64 12.81 14.99 6.77
N GLU A 65 13.01 15.95 5.87
CA GLU A 65 13.22 17.37 6.21
C GLU A 65 11.88 18.13 6.33
N GLY A 66 10.74 17.45 6.14
CA GLY A 66 9.41 18.04 6.25
C GLY A 66 9.06 19.03 5.14
N ARG A 67 9.76 18.98 4.00
CA ARG A 67 9.56 19.94 2.89
C ARG A 67 8.28 19.64 2.10
N ILE A 68 7.91 18.37 2.02
CA ILE A 68 6.69 17.89 1.37
C ILE A 68 6.12 16.72 2.18
N GLY A 69 4.80 16.63 2.23
CA GLY A 69 4.08 15.56 2.90
C GLY A 69 2.75 15.29 2.22
N GLU A 70 2.03 14.31 2.75
CA GLU A 70 0.72 13.94 2.26
C GLU A 70 -0.32 15.05 2.52
N TRP A 71 -1.09 15.39 1.49
CA TRP A 71 -2.19 16.34 1.56
C TRP A 71 -3.32 15.91 0.62
N HIS A 72 -4.41 15.38 1.18
CA HIS A 72 -5.59 14.94 0.43
C HIS A 72 -6.87 15.62 0.91
N GLU A 73 -7.80 15.85 -0.02
CA GLU A 73 -9.12 16.43 0.25
C GLU A 73 -10.23 15.60 -0.43
N PRO A 74 -11.00 14.78 0.31
CA PRO A 74 -10.81 14.44 1.73
C PRO A 74 -9.64 13.48 1.95
N GLU A 75 -9.06 13.52 3.14
CA GLU A 75 -8.12 12.49 3.60
C GLU A 75 -8.89 11.20 3.96
N THR A 76 -8.37 10.06 3.51
CA THR A 76 -9.01 8.74 3.67
C THR A 76 -8.06 7.66 4.21
N HIS A 77 -6.75 7.93 4.27
CA HIS A 77 -5.74 6.98 4.70
C HIS A 77 -5.58 6.94 6.23
N ALA A 78 -5.28 5.74 6.75
CA ALA A 78 -5.29 5.49 8.19
C ALA A 78 -4.29 6.33 8.99
N ILE A 79 -3.06 6.49 8.49
CA ILE A 79 -1.99 7.20 9.22
C ILE A 79 -2.30 8.70 9.36
N PRO A 80 -2.56 9.47 8.28
CA PRO A 80 -2.95 10.87 8.41
C PRO A 80 -4.19 11.07 9.28
N LEU A 81 -5.20 10.20 9.11
CA LEU A 81 -6.43 10.23 9.89
C LEU A 81 -6.19 9.99 11.40
N ALA A 82 -5.26 9.12 11.76
CA ALA A 82 -4.88 8.88 13.15
C ALA A 82 -3.99 10.00 13.70
N ILE A 83 -3.09 10.57 12.88
CA ILE A 83 -2.30 11.75 13.25
C ILE A 83 -3.22 12.95 13.52
N ASP A 84 -4.23 13.21 12.68
CA ASP A 84 -5.18 14.30 12.91
C ASP A 84 -5.99 14.11 14.19
N ALA A 85 -6.37 12.87 14.52
CA ALA A 85 -7.00 12.55 15.81
C ALA A 85 -6.03 12.82 16.97
N ALA A 86 -4.79 12.35 16.84
CA ALA A 86 -3.73 12.62 17.79
C ALA A 86 -3.37 14.10 17.88
N LEU A 87 -3.64 14.93 16.87
CA LEU A 87 -3.47 16.38 16.86
C LEU A 87 -4.70 17.14 17.41
N GLY A 88 -5.83 16.46 17.62
CA GLY A 88 -7.09 17.07 18.05
C GLY A 88 -7.83 17.83 16.93
N ARG A 89 -7.44 17.60 15.68
CA ARG A 89 -8.09 18.19 14.48
C ARG A 89 -9.38 17.46 14.10
N ARG A 90 -9.66 16.34 14.74
CA ARG A 90 -10.88 15.55 14.63
C ARG A 90 -11.21 14.87 15.96
N GLU A 91 -12.45 14.43 16.11
CA GLU A 91 -12.96 13.85 17.36
C GLU A 91 -12.24 12.56 17.79
N GLY A 92 -11.68 11.79 16.85
CA GLY A 92 -11.01 10.53 17.11
C GLY A 92 -10.72 9.70 15.86
N PHE A 93 -10.14 8.52 16.06
CA PHE A 93 -9.94 7.50 15.04
C PHE A 93 -10.89 6.33 15.27
N LYS A 94 -11.48 5.76 14.21
CA LYS A 94 -12.38 4.61 14.32
C LYS A 94 -11.71 3.35 13.77
N VAL A 95 -11.59 2.34 14.62
CA VAL A 95 -11.14 0.98 14.27
C VAL A 95 -12.35 0.16 13.87
N PHE A 96 -12.29 -0.48 12.70
CA PHE A 96 -13.36 -1.32 12.17
C PHE A 96 -12.99 -2.78 12.31
N GLY A 97 -13.71 -3.49 13.17
CA GLY A 97 -13.45 -4.88 13.53
C GLY A 97 -12.28 -5.06 14.51
N THR A 98 -12.49 -5.93 15.50
CA THR A 98 -11.51 -6.26 16.54
C THR A 98 -11.45 -7.76 16.83
N ASP A 99 -12.01 -8.55 15.92
CA ASP A 99 -12.23 -9.99 16.03
C ASP A 99 -11.67 -10.74 14.81
N TYR A 100 -10.82 -10.08 14.02
CA TYR A 100 -10.08 -10.74 12.93
C TYR A 100 -9.10 -11.78 13.47
N ASP A 101 -8.88 -12.86 12.71
CA ASP A 101 -7.87 -13.88 13.04
C ASP A 101 -6.45 -13.34 12.82
N THR A 102 -6.02 -12.49 13.74
CA THR A 102 -4.77 -11.71 13.73
C THR A 102 -4.30 -11.56 15.18
N ARG A 103 -3.02 -11.21 15.35
CA ARG A 103 -2.38 -11.19 16.68
C ARG A 103 -3.03 -10.28 17.73
N ASP A 104 -3.83 -9.29 17.33
CA ASP A 104 -4.53 -8.39 18.26
C ASP A 104 -6.00 -8.14 17.89
N GLY A 105 -6.53 -8.94 16.96
CA GLY A 105 -7.91 -8.84 16.48
C GLY A 105 -8.15 -7.77 15.42
N THR A 106 -7.19 -6.93 15.07
CA THR A 106 -7.37 -5.86 14.05
C THR A 106 -6.69 -6.19 12.72
N CYS A 107 -7.22 -5.61 11.64
CA CYS A 107 -6.68 -5.76 10.29
C CYS A 107 -5.17 -5.52 10.21
N VAL A 108 -4.49 -6.31 9.38
CA VAL A 108 -3.06 -6.19 9.12
C VAL A 108 -2.83 -5.59 7.73
N ARG A 109 -1.96 -4.59 7.64
CA ARG A 109 -1.62 -3.88 6.40
C ARG A 109 -0.11 -3.68 6.31
N ASP A 110 0.43 -3.69 5.09
CA ASP A 110 1.82 -3.33 4.82
C ASP A 110 1.92 -1.85 4.44
N TYR A 111 2.72 -1.09 5.20
CA TYR A 111 2.96 0.34 5.03
C TYR A 111 4.41 0.55 4.61
N ILE A 112 4.60 1.09 3.41
CA ILE A 112 5.92 1.40 2.84
C ILE A 112 6.14 2.92 2.85
N HIS A 113 7.36 3.33 3.21
CA HIS A 113 7.69 4.75 3.26
C HIS A 113 7.68 5.36 1.85
N VAL A 114 7.16 6.58 1.72
CA VAL A 114 7.01 7.27 0.42
C VAL A 114 8.35 7.49 -0.27
N LEU A 115 9.44 7.64 0.49
CA LEU A 115 10.78 7.77 -0.07
C LEU A 115 11.33 6.44 -0.63
N ASP A 116 10.99 5.29 -0.02
CA ASP A 116 11.34 3.99 -0.57
C ASP A 116 10.55 3.72 -1.86
N LEU A 117 9.27 4.15 -1.89
CA LEU A 117 8.48 4.12 -3.12
C LEU A 117 9.09 5.00 -4.20
N ALA A 118 9.51 6.22 -3.87
CA ALA A 118 10.16 7.12 -4.82
C ALA A 118 11.46 6.51 -5.37
N ASP A 119 12.31 5.94 -4.51
CA ASP A 119 13.54 5.24 -4.90
C ASP A 119 13.25 4.08 -5.86
N ALA A 120 12.26 3.23 -5.55
CA ALA A 120 11.84 2.14 -6.43
C ALA A 120 11.33 2.63 -7.81
N HIS A 121 10.67 3.80 -7.88
CA HIS A 121 10.25 4.36 -9.16
C HIS A 121 11.45 4.85 -9.99
N VAL A 122 12.44 5.48 -9.36
CA VAL A 122 13.69 5.90 -10.03
C VAL A 122 14.43 4.68 -10.58
N ARG A 123 14.66 3.66 -9.74
CA ARG A 123 15.29 2.40 -10.16
C ARG A 123 14.53 1.68 -11.27
N ALA A 124 13.21 1.72 -11.25
CA ALA A 124 12.40 1.15 -12.33
C ALA A 124 12.57 1.90 -13.67
N VAL A 125 12.83 3.21 -13.64
CA VAL A 125 13.19 3.98 -14.85
C VAL A 125 14.58 3.57 -15.32
N ASP A 126 15.56 3.54 -14.42
CA ASP A 126 16.94 3.17 -14.73
C ASP A 126 17.02 1.75 -15.33
N TYR A 127 16.35 0.78 -14.70
CA TYR A 127 16.23 -0.59 -15.21
C TYR A 127 15.71 -0.63 -16.66
N LEU A 128 14.69 0.17 -17.02
CA LEU A 128 14.19 0.22 -18.40
C LEU A 128 15.20 0.89 -19.36
N LEU A 129 15.87 1.95 -18.91
CA LEU A 129 16.90 2.64 -19.71
C LEU A 129 18.10 1.74 -19.99
N GLU A 130 18.44 0.84 -19.06
CA GLU A 130 19.54 -0.12 -19.17
C GLU A 130 19.22 -1.37 -20.01
N GLY A 131 18.01 -1.46 -20.57
CA GLY A 131 17.61 -2.59 -21.43
C GLY A 131 16.70 -3.61 -20.75
N GLY A 132 16.26 -3.36 -19.51
CA GLY A 132 15.33 -4.23 -18.79
C GLY A 132 14.02 -4.50 -19.53
N GLU A 133 13.51 -5.71 -19.36
CA GLU A 133 12.25 -6.20 -19.92
C GLU A 133 11.03 -5.74 -19.11
N SER A 134 9.85 -5.76 -19.72
CA SER A 134 8.62 -5.43 -18.99
C SER A 134 8.39 -6.36 -17.80
N VAL A 135 8.06 -5.80 -16.63
CA VAL A 135 7.90 -6.57 -15.39
C VAL A 135 6.90 -5.91 -14.44
N ALA A 136 6.11 -6.73 -13.74
CA ALA A 136 5.32 -6.30 -12.59
C ALA A 136 6.05 -6.69 -11.30
N LEU A 137 6.06 -5.75 -10.34
CA LEU A 137 6.78 -5.85 -9.06
C LEU A 137 5.89 -5.35 -7.92
N ASN A 138 5.84 -6.12 -6.85
CA ASN A 138 5.20 -5.72 -5.60
C ASN A 138 6.16 -4.85 -4.78
N LEU A 139 5.66 -3.71 -4.32
CA LEU A 139 6.39 -2.82 -3.42
C LEU A 139 5.70 -2.77 -2.06
N GLY A 140 6.42 -3.22 -1.06
CA GLY A 140 6.01 -3.26 0.33
C GLY A 140 7.20 -3.62 1.20
N THR A 141 7.02 -3.61 2.51
CA THR A 141 8.08 -3.98 3.45
C THR A 141 8.19 -5.50 3.59
N GLY A 142 7.12 -6.23 3.28
CA GLY A 142 6.97 -7.65 3.63
C GLY A 142 6.60 -7.88 5.09
N THR A 143 6.38 -6.81 5.84
CA THR A 143 6.03 -6.85 7.26
C THR A 143 4.65 -6.23 7.44
N GLY A 144 3.71 -7.02 7.92
CA GLY A 144 2.36 -6.55 8.23
C GLY A 144 2.28 -5.84 9.58
N THR A 145 1.69 -4.65 9.61
CA THR A 145 1.40 -3.87 10.83
C THR A 145 -0.10 -3.94 11.12
N THR A 146 -0.50 -4.22 12.35
CA THR A 146 -1.92 -4.19 12.74
C THR A 146 -2.41 -2.75 12.90
N VAL A 147 -3.73 -2.53 12.87
CA VAL A 147 -4.28 -1.19 13.16
C VAL A 147 -3.91 -0.76 14.58
N LYS A 148 -3.95 -1.65 15.57
CA LYS A 148 -3.56 -1.30 16.95
C LYS A 148 -2.08 -0.92 17.07
N GLU A 149 -1.16 -1.68 16.48
CA GLU A 149 0.27 -1.32 16.49
C GLU A 149 0.53 0.03 15.84
N LEU A 150 -0.19 0.35 14.75
CA LEU A 150 -0.12 1.65 14.10
C LEU A 150 -0.58 2.79 15.04
N LEU A 151 -1.68 2.58 15.77
CA LEU A 151 -2.19 3.56 16.73
C LEU A 151 -1.23 3.72 17.93
N ASP A 152 -0.68 2.62 18.44
CA ASP A 152 0.32 2.62 19.52
C ASP A 152 1.59 3.37 19.11
N ALA A 153 2.05 3.19 17.87
CA ALA A 153 3.19 3.91 17.32
C ALA A 153 2.91 5.43 17.25
N ILE A 154 1.72 5.82 16.81
CA ILE A 154 1.31 7.23 16.73
C ILE A 154 1.18 7.84 18.12
N GLU A 155 0.55 7.16 19.08
CA GLU A 155 0.42 7.62 20.47
C GLU A 155 1.80 7.83 21.11
N LYS A 156 2.73 6.89 20.90
CA LYS A 156 4.11 6.99 21.39
C LYS A 156 4.85 8.20 20.82
N VAL A 157 4.70 8.48 19.53
CA VAL A 157 5.32 9.64 18.86
C VAL A 157 4.66 10.94 19.31
N ALA A 158 3.33 10.97 19.40
CA ALA A 158 2.56 12.13 19.85
C ALA A 158 2.74 12.43 21.35
N LYS A 159 3.21 11.45 22.13
CA LYS A 159 3.38 11.51 23.59
C LYS A 159 2.08 11.87 24.32
N ARG A 160 0.94 11.49 23.74
CA ARG A 160 -0.39 11.68 24.34
C ARG A 160 -1.39 10.67 23.79
N PRO A 161 -2.32 10.19 24.62
CA PRO A 161 -3.43 9.40 24.13
C PRO A 161 -4.36 10.25 23.27
N PHE A 162 -5.11 9.58 22.41
CA PHE A 162 -6.18 10.20 21.62
C PHE A 162 -7.39 9.28 21.54
N ASN A 163 -8.54 9.84 21.17
CA ASN A 163 -9.79 9.10 21.19
C ASN A 163 -9.81 8.04 20.09
N ILE A 164 -10.02 6.78 20.49
CA ILE A 164 -10.14 5.62 19.61
C ILE A 164 -11.53 5.01 19.82
N GLY A 165 -12.36 5.06 18.79
CA GLY A 165 -13.66 4.40 18.74
C GLY A 165 -13.57 3.06 18.03
N TYR A 166 -14.44 2.12 18.41
CA TYR A 166 -14.54 0.81 17.77
C TYR A 166 -15.88 0.67 17.05
N ALA A 167 -15.87 -0.02 15.92
CA ALA A 167 -17.06 -0.30 15.11
C ALA A 167 -17.00 -1.70 14.52
N GLU A 168 -18.14 -2.16 14.01
CA GLU A 168 -18.26 -3.38 13.21
C GLU A 168 -17.28 -3.38 12.02
N ARG A 169 -16.96 -4.58 11.53
CA ARG A 169 -16.13 -4.76 10.33
C ARG A 169 -16.74 -4.03 9.14
N ARG A 170 -15.88 -3.55 8.24
CA ARG A 170 -16.34 -3.04 6.93
C ARG A 170 -16.49 -4.21 5.96
N GLU A 171 -17.56 -4.19 5.19
CA GLU A 171 -17.74 -5.13 4.09
C GLU A 171 -16.60 -4.97 3.08
N GLY A 172 -15.98 -6.09 2.66
CA GLY A 172 -14.87 -6.09 1.72
C GLY A 172 -13.48 -5.82 2.32
N ASP A 173 -13.37 -5.54 3.62
CA ASP A 173 -12.05 -5.42 4.27
C ASP A 173 -11.37 -6.79 4.37
N SER A 174 -10.20 -6.91 3.74
CA SER A 174 -9.35 -8.10 3.88
C SER A 174 -8.70 -8.12 5.26
N THR A 175 -8.64 -9.29 5.88
CA THR A 175 -7.99 -9.48 7.19
C THR A 175 -6.53 -9.03 7.17
N THR A 176 -5.76 -9.50 6.20
CA THR A 176 -4.31 -9.27 6.11
C THR A 176 -3.90 -8.98 4.68
N LEU A 177 -3.18 -7.89 4.44
CA LEU A 177 -2.60 -7.54 3.14
C LEU A 177 -1.14 -7.19 3.33
N VAL A 178 -0.24 -8.08 2.88
CA VAL A 178 1.22 -7.90 2.99
C VAL A 178 1.90 -8.31 1.69
N ALA A 179 2.87 -7.53 1.24
CA ALA A 179 3.61 -7.82 0.02
C ALA A 179 4.62 -8.95 0.24
N ASN A 180 4.86 -9.79 -0.76
CA ASN A 180 6.19 -10.36 -0.95
C ASN A 180 6.97 -9.38 -1.84
N ASN A 181 8.12 -8.90 -1.38
CA ASN A 181 8.96 -7.92 -2.08
C ASN A 181 10.27 -8.52 -2.64
N ASP A 182 10.40 -9.85 -2.67
CA ASP A 182 11.62 -10.55 -3.09
C ASP A 182 11.96 -10.22 -4.55
N LYS A 183 10.95 -10.23 -5.42
CA LYS A 183 11.14 -9.94 -6.84
C LYS A 183 11.58 -8.50 -7.09
N ALA A 184 11.04 -7.53 -6.35
CA ALA A 184 11.46 -6.13 -6.44
C ALA A 184 12.93 -5.98 -6.06
N ARG A 185 13.36 -6.60 -4.94
CA ARG A 185 14.77 -6.62 -4.51
C ARG A 185 15.68 -7.29 -5.54
N GLN A 186 15.23 -8.38 -6.14
CA GLN A 186 16.02 -9.08 -7.15
C GLN A 186 16.19 -8.26 -8.44
N VAL A 187 15.15 -7.56 -8.88
CA VAL A 187 15.13 -6.86 -10.18
C VAL A 187 15.65 -5.43 -10.11
N LEU A 188 15.35 -4.70 -9.02
CA LEU A 188 15.69 -3.29 -8.87
C LEU A 188 16.86 -3.03 -7.89
N GLY A 189 17.32 -4.07 -7.18
CA GLY A 189 18.31 -3.97 -6.11
C GLY A 189 17.75 -3.34 -4.84
#